data_AF-C6HB88-F1
#
_entry.id   AF-C6HB88-F1
#
_cell.length_a   1.000
_cell.length_b   1.000
_cell.length_c   1.000
_cell.angle_alpha   90.00
_cell.angle_beta   90.00
_cell.angle_gamma   90.00
#
_symmetry.space_group_name_H-M   'P 1'
#
loop_
_entity.id
_entity.type
_entity.pdbx_description
1 polymer ?
#
loop_
_entity_poly.entity_id
_entity_poly.type
_entity_poly.pdbx_seq_one_letter_code
_entity_poly.pdbx_strand_id
1 'polypeptide(L)'
;MEVFWHLLFFLLLLILLGEIIWSFLKSKVGKGKAGFDLENLSPYPVEQIKGRAKYRTNMGLRKLDQRNCITTTGEVYRLGDPTNRFEPLEVAARLAMEDLSIILENEAGQSYLAATASLFPVGWCAMDRIGYTIAQMHGPVPLWHKEIEFSVNKLVISQHRPKKIDSPMERSSYFIQVTKPDESLSSILFQPVGLGHRDVEPQPEDILLRRERQTFRRLPKSRAIVFGVKTSLTRLQALPLEELRNLVTEIKSWPDAVGKYKGRDHWGSAVFGWLKLREEPNQCR
;
A
#
# COMPACT_ATOMS: atom_id res chain seq x y z
N MET A 1 -55.43 -36.36 35.39
CA MET A 1 -54.64 -35.61 36.38
C MET A 1 -53.14 -35.65 36.06
N GLU A 2 -52.56 -36.80 35.73
CA GLU A 2 -51.10 -36.90 35.44
C GLU A 2 -50.63 -36.15 34.18
N VAL A 3 -51.39 -36.17 33.10
CA VAL A 3 -51.01 -35.50 31.83
C VAL A 3 -50.91 -33.97 32.00
N PHE A 4 -51.72 -33.39 32.88
CA PHE A 4 -51.69 -31.95 33.18
C PHE A 4 -50.39 -31.54 33.88
N TRP A 5 -49.91 -32.37 34.83
CA TRP A 5 -48.65 -32.14 35.52
C TRP A 5 -47.43 -32.32 34.61
N HIS A 6 -47.49 -33.25 33.65
CA HIS A 6 -46.43 -33.39 32.63
C HIS A 6 -46.36 -32.19 31.68
N LEU A 7 -47.51 -31.68 31.23
CA LEU A 7 -47.56 -30.47 30.39
C LEU A 7 -47.08 -29.22 31.15
N LEU A 8 -47.44 -29.08 32.42
CA LEU A 8 -46.98 -27.98 33.27
C LEU A 8 -45.47 -28.06 33.52
N PHE A 9 -44.93 -29.26 33.73
CA PHE A 9 -43.49 -29.48 33.89
C PHE A 9 -42.70 -29.14 32.62
N PHE A 10 -43.19 -29.56 31.44
CA PHE A 10 -42.56 -29.19 30.16
C PHE A 10 -42.61 -27.69 29.88
N LEU A 11 -43.71 -27.02 30.24
CA LEU A 11 -43.84 -25.57 30.11
C LEU A 11 -42.84 -24.82 31.02
N LEU A 12 -42.70 -25.27 32.28
CA LEU A 12 -41.72 -24.73 33.22
C LEU A 12 -40.27 -24.94 32.72
N LEU A 13 -39.98 -26.11 32.14
CA LEU A 13 -38.66 -26.40 31.58
C LEU A 13 -38.31 -25.48 30.39
N LEU A 14 -39.29 -25.18 29.52
CA LEU A 14 -39.12 -24.26 28.40
C LEU A 14 -38.91 -22.82 28.85
N ILE A 15 -39.60 -22.38 29.91
CA ILE A 15 -39.41 -21.05 30.51
C ILE A 15 -37.99 -20.94 31.09
N LEU A 16 -37.53 -21.96 31.82
CA LEU A 16 -36.19 -22.00 32.40
C LEU A 16 -35.10 -22.01 31.31
N LEU A 17 -35.32 -22.76 30.21
CA LEU A 17 -34.42 -22.75 29.07
C LEU A 17 -34.38 -21.37 28.40
N GLY A 18 -35.53 -20.72 28.27
CA GLY A 18 -35.66 -19.36 27.74
C GLY A 18 -34.90 -18.33 28.57
N GLU A 19 -34.99 -18.39 29.90
CA GLU A 19 -34.24 -17.50 30.79
C GLU A 19 -32.73 -17.73 30.74
N ILE A 20 -32.28 -18.98 30.62
CA ILE A 20 -30.86 -19.31 30.46
C ILE A 20 -30.34 -18.76 29.13
N ILE A 21 -31.08 -18.93 28.03
CA ILE A 21 -30.73 -18.40 26.71
C ILE A 21 -30.71 -16.86 26.74
N TRP A 22 -31.70 -16.24 27.40
CA TRP A 22 -31.77 -14.78 27.55
C TRP A 22 -30.62 -14.21 28.39
N SER A 23 -30.24 -14.88 29.48
CA SER A 23 -29.07 -14.55 30.29
C SER A 23 -27.77 -14.66 29.48
N PHE A 24 -27.65 -15.69 28.65
CA PHE A 24 -26.50 -15.90 27.76
C PHE A 24 -26.43 -14.87 26.62
N LEU A 25 -27.58 -14.43 26.09
CA LEU A 25 -27.65 -13.35 25.11
C LEU A 25 -27.31 -12.00 25.75
N LYS A 26 -27.76 -11.74 26.98
CA LYS A 26 -27.44 -10.50 27.72
C LYS A 26 -25.97 -10.42 28.12
N SER A 27 -25.29 -11.55 28.35
CA SER A 27 -23.83 -11.59 28.56
C SER A 27 -23.02 -11.35 27.28
N LYS A 28 -23.60 -11.66 26.11
CA LYS A 28 -23.03 -11.39 24.77
C LYS A 28 -23.33 -10.01 24.20
N VAL A 29 -24.38 -9.32 24.68
CA VAL A 29 -24.59 -7.89 24.41
C VAL A 29 -23.57 -7.12 25.22
N GLY A 30 -22.39 -6.98 24.63
CA GLY A 30 -21.26 -6.29 25.21
C GLY A 30 -21.64 -4.91 25.69
N LYS A 31 -21.15 -4.57 26.89
CA LYS A 31 -21.03 -3.21 27.40
C LYS A 31 -20.68 -2.27 26.24
N GLY A 32 -21.48 -1.22 26.06
CA GLY A 32 -21.18 -0.14 25.13
C GLY A 32 -19.72 0.27 25.26
N LYS A 33 -19.04 0.44 24.11
CA LYS A 33 -17.61 0.74 24.02
C LYS A 33 -17.27 1.89 24.98
N ALA A 34 -16.50 1.56 26.01
CA ALA A 34 -15.70 2.50 26.76
C ALA A 34 -14.85 3.34 25.79
N GLY A 35 -14.61 4.59 26.17
CA GLY A 35 -13.76 5.52 25.44
C GLY A 35 -12.42 4.92 25.04
N PHE A 36 -11.91 5.38 23.91
CA PHE A 36 -10.67 4.91 23.32
C PHE A 36 -9.48 5.31 24.19
N ASP A 37 -8.98 4.39 25.01
CA ASP A 37 -7.78 4.60 25.83
C ASP A 37 -6.52 4.51 24.94
N LEU A 38 -6.08 5.66 24.44
CA LEU A 38 -4.88 5.83 23.62
C LEU A 38 -3.59 5.45 24.37
N GLU A 39 -3.61 5.43 25.70
CA GLU A 39 -2.41 5.22 26.51
C GLU A 39 -2.02 3.74 26.54
N ASN A 40 -2.99 2.82 26.46
CA ASN A 40 -2.80 1.37 26.63
C ASN A 40 -2.74 0.52 25.34
N LEU A 41 -2.59 1.13 24.16
CA LEU A 41 -2.34 0.38 22.92
C LEU A 41 -0.94 -0.27 22.95
N SER A 42 -0.88 -1.59 22.72
CA SER A 42 0.37 -2.32 22.54
C SER A 42 1.23 -1.65 21.46
N PRO A 43 2.51 -1.36 21.73
CA PRO A 43 3.37 -0.69 20.78
C PRO A 43 3.50 -1.51 19.49
N TYR A 44 3.59 -0.80 18.37
CA TYR A 44 3.84 -1.40 17.06
C TYR A 44 5.16 -2.21 17.11
N PRO A 45 5.21 -3.43 16.54
CA PRO A 45 6.45 -4.20 16.53
C PRO A 45 7.53 -3.43 15.76
N VAL A 46 8.58 -3.01 16.48
CA VAL A 46 9.74 -2.25 15.97
C VAL A 46 10.83 -3.20 15.48
N GLU A 47 10.47 -4.34 14.88
CA GLU A 47 11.50 -5.24 14.38
C GLU A 47 12.25 -4.57 13.23
N GLN A 48 13.56 -4.44 13.41
CA GLN A 48 14.47 -3.80 12.47
C GLN A 48 14.50 -4.60 11.17
N ILE A 49 14.30 -3.92 10.04
CA ILE A 49 14.71 -4.46 8.73
C ILE A 49 16.23 -4.64 8.80
N LYS A 50 16.71 -5.89 8.74
CA LYS A 50 18.14 -6.22 8.84
C LYS A 50 18.92 -5.51 7.73
N GLY A 51 19.75 -4.54 8.10
CA GLY A 51 20.58 -3.74 7.19
C GLY A 51 21.93 -3.34 7.83
N ARG A 52 22.88 -2.88 7.02
CA ARG A 52 24.26 -2.56 7.46
C ARG A 52 24.27 -1.39 8.46
N ALA A 53 25.06 -1.53 9.53
CA ALA A 53 25.06 -0.64 10.70
C ALA A 53 25.29 0.86 10.39
N LYS A 54 26.01 1.20 9.31
CA LYS A 54 26.33 2.60 8.94
C LYS A 54 25.19 3.39 8.30
N TYR A 55 24.08 2.74 7.94
CA TYR A 55 22.88 3.38 7.38
C TYR A 55 21.68 3.29 8.35
N ARG A 56 21.95 3.04 9.64
CA ARG A 56 20.94 3.07 10.70
C ARG A 56 20.53 4.51 10.99
N THR A 57 19.75 5.11 10.11
CA THR A 57 18.90 6.23 10.50
C THR A 57 17.73 5.63 11.27
N ASN A 58 17.62 5.92 12.57
CA ASN A 58 16.46 5.53 13.36
C ASN A 58 15.24 6.35 12.91
N MET A 59 14.57 5.95 11.83
CA MET A 59 13.15 6.25 11.63
C MET A 59 12.34 5.19 12.40
N GLY A 60 12.59 5.12 13.71
CA GLY A 60 11.70 4.39 14.60
C GLY A 60 10.50 5.28 14.84
N LEU A 61 9.35 4.95 14.26
CA LEU A 61 8.06 5.40 14.78
C LEU A 61 7.90 4.75 16.16
N ARG A 62 8.58 5.29 17.18
CA ARG A 62 8.09 5.21 18.56
C ARG A 62 6.68 5.74 18.45
N LYS A 63 5.70 4.89 18.79
CA LYS A 63 4.28 5.18 19.00
C LYS A 63 3.88 6.57 18.48
N LEU A 64 3.11 6.67 17.39
CA LEU A 64 2.52 7.97 17.01
C LEU A 64 1.80 8.51 18.24
N ASP A 65 2.41 9.48 18.91
CA ASP A 65 1.87 10.06 20.12
C ASP A 65 0.77 11.04 19.70
N GLN A 66 0.00 11.55 20.65
CA GLN A 66 -0.96 12.61 20.35
C GLN A 66 -0.30 13.84 19.69
N ARG A 67 1.02 14.01 19.86
CA ARG A 67 1.82 15.07 19.23
C ARG A 67 3.00 14.47 18.48
N ASN A 68 3.08 14.72 17.18
CA ASN A 68 4.18 14.27 16.32
C ASN A 68 4.93 15.49 15.78
N CYS A 69 6.25 15.51 15.91
CA CYS A 69 7.08 16.63 15.51
C CYS A 69 8.04 16.22 14.38
N ILE A 70 8.09 17.01 13.32
CA ILE A 70 9.13 16.90 12.29
C ILE A 70 10.31 17.76 12.74
N THR A 71 11.37 17.12 13.24
CA THR A 71 12.51 17.81 13.86
C THR A 71 13.23 18.77 12.92
N THR A 72 13.23 18.50 11.61
CA THR A 72 13.89 19.33 10.61
C THR A 72 13.14 20.63 10.32
N THR A 73 11.80 20.61 10.33
CA THR A 73 10.96 21.79 10.02
C THR A 73 10.39 22.46 11.26
N GLY A 74 10.41 21.77 12.41
CA GLY A 74 9.77 22.22 13.65
C GLY A 74 8.24 22.07 13.64
N GLU A 75 7.66 21.50 12.58
CA GLU A 75 6.21 21.34 12.48
C GLU A 75 5.69 20.29 13.46
N VAL A 76 4.58 20.60 14.14
CA VAL A 76 3.94 19.71 15.12
C VAL A 76 2.52 19.39 14.69
N TYR A 77 2.21 18.10 14.60
CA TYR A 77 0.91 17.58 14.20
C TYR A 77 0.23 16.89 15.39
N ARG A 78 -1.02 17.27 15.66
CA ARG A 78 -1.83 16.69 16.73
C ARG A 78 -2.88 15.74 16.17
N LEU A 79 -2.78 14.46 16.51
CA LEU A 79 -3.74 13.45 16.04
C LEU A 79 -4.99 13.46 16.91
N GLY A 80 -6.18 13.54 16.29
CA GLY A 80 -7.46 13.54 16.99
C GLY A 80 -7.90 14.88 17.57
N ASP A 81 -7.14 15.96 17.30
CA ASP A 81 -7.56 17.32 17.63
C ASP A 81 -8.46 17.87 16.51
N PRO A 82 -9.76 18.12 16.77
CA PRO A 82 -10.69 18.64 15.76
C PRO A 82 -10.36 20.07 15.34
N THR A 83 -9.47 20.76 16.06
CA THR A 83 -8.98 22.10 15.72
C THR A 83 -7.74 22.07 14.82
N ASN A 84 -7.24 20.87 14.46
CA ASN A 84 -6.11 20.75 13.56
C ASN A 84 -6.46 21.33 12.19
N ARG A 85 -5.56 22.13 11.63
CA ARG A 85 -5.73 22.78 10.33
C ARG A 85 -5.79 21.77 9.19
N PHE A 86 -5.19 20.60 9.37
CA PHE A 86 -5.01 19.60 8.33
C PHE A 86 -5.91 18.39 8.55
N GLU A 87 -6.42 17.84 7.46
CA GLU A 87 -7.18 16.59 7.48
C GLU A 87 -6.31 15.42 7.97
N PRO A 88 -6.87 14.42 8.68
CA PRO A 88 -6.07 13.33 9.24
C PRO A 88 -5.22 12.55 8.22
N LEU A 89 -5.72 12.39 6.98
CA LEU A 89 -4.97 11.72 5.91
C LEU A 89 -3.80 12.57 5.42
N GLU A 90 -3.97 13.89 5.36
CA GLU A 90 -2.88 14.82 5.02
C GLU A 90 -1.80 14.80 6.09
N VAL A 91 -2.18 14.84 7.37
CA VAL A 91 -1.24 14.69 8.49
C VAL A 91 -0.46 13.39 8.38
N ALA A 92 -1.14 12.28 8.10
CA ALA A 92 -0.50 10.99 7.94
C ALA A 92 0.50 11.00 6.76
N ALA A 93 0.15 11.59 5.63
CA ALA A 93 1.03 11.70 4.47
C ALA A 93 2.24 12.59 4.72
N ARG A 94 2.09 13.68 5.50
CA ARG A 94 3.21 14.55 5.90
C ARG A 94 4.20 13.89 6.86
N LEU A 95 3.71 12.96 7.68
CA LEU A 95 4.52 12.20 8.64
C LEU A 95 5.12 10.91 8.04
N ALA A 96 4.65 10.50 6.87
CA ALA A 96 5.07 9.29 6.17
C ALA A 96 5.89 9.63 4.92
N MET A 97 6.57 8.62 4.37
CA MET A 97 7.24 8.74 3.07
C MET A 97 6.48 8.01 1.96
N GLU A 98 5.26 7.59 2.27
CA GLU A 98 4.40 6.82 1.41
C GLU A 98 3.23 7.68 0.89
N ASP A 99 2.82 7.42 -0.35
CA ASP A 99 1.47 7.77 -0.76
C ASP A 99 0.49 6.88 0.01
N LEU A 100 -0.58 7.47 0.54
CA LEU A 100 -1.55 6.77 1.38
C LEU A 100 -2.93 6.82 0.75
N SER A 101 -3.47 5.65 0.45
CA SER A 101 -4.82 5.48 -0.09
C SER A 101 -5.70 4.69 0.88
N ILE A 102 -6.96 5.12 1.01
CA ILE A 102 -7.99 4.45 1.80
C ILE A 102 -8.92 3.72 0.86
N ILE A 103 -8.99 2.41 1.03
CA ILE A 103 -9.87 1.52 0.26
C ILE A 103 -11.02 1.08 1.18
N LEU A 104 -12.24 1.32 0.71
CA LEU A 104 -13.49 0.88 1.33
C LEU A 104 -14.18 -0.14 0.43
N GLU A 105 -15.23 -0.77 0.95
CA GLU A 105 -16.09 -1.68 0.20
C GLU A 105 -17.48 -1.07 0.07
N ASN A 106 -18.08 -1.15 -1.11
CA ASN A 106 -19.44 -0.69 -1.34
C ASN A 106 -20.47 -1.77 -0.96
N GLU A 107 -21.76 -1.46 -1.06
CA GLU A 107 -22.85 -2.39 -0.74
C GLU A 107 -22.84 -3.66 -1.62
N ALA A 108 -22.28 -3.57 -2.82
CA ALA A 108 -22.11 -4.69 -3.74
C ALA A 108 -20.87 -5.56 -3.43
N GLY A 109 -20.14 -5.30 -2.33
CA GLY A 109 -18.95 -6.05 -1.95
C GLY A 109 -17.71 -5.71 -2.79
N GLN A 110 -17.74 -4.65 -3.59
CA GLN A 110 -16.63 -4.22 -4.41
C GLN A 110 -15.80 -3.18 -3.68
N SER A 111 -14.49 -3.36 -3.72
CA SER A 111 -13.58 -2.39 -3.11
C SER A 111 -13.24 -1.24 -4.05
N TYR A 112 -13.22 -0.04 -3.49
CA TYR A 112 -13.01 1.21 -4.22
C TYR A 112 -12.10 2.17 -3.47
N LEU A 113 -11.48 3.09 -4.21
CA LEU A 113 -10.64 4.14 -3.66
C LEU A 113 -11.51 5.23 -3.04
N ALA A 114 -11.58 5.29 -1.71
CA ALA A 114 -12.42 6.26 -1.00
C ALA A 114 -11.72 7.60 -0.77
N ALA A 115 -10.42 7.57 -0.49
CA ALA A 115 -9.61 8.77 -0.28
C ALA A 115 -8.15 8.46 -0.62
N THR A 116 -7.37 9.48 -0.96
CA THR A 116 -5.94 9.31 -1.21
C THR A 116 -5.17 10.60 -0.98
N ALA A 117 -3.96 10.47 -0.43
CA ALA A 117 -2.91 11.47 -0.48
C ALA A 117 -1.79 10.88 -1.35
N SER A 118 -1.74 11.29 -2.63
CA SER A 118 -0.83 10.74 -3.64
C SER A 118 0.03 11.84 -4.23
N LEU A 119 1.27 11.90 -3.78
CA LEU A 119 2.28 12.89 -4.19
C LEU A 119 3.23 12.32 -5.23
N PHE A 120 3.32 10.99 -5.33
CA PHE A 120 4.23 10.32 -6.26
C PHE A 120 3.46 9.39 -7.23
N PRO A 121 2.34 9.75 -7.85
CA PRO A 121 1.62 8.83 -8.73
C PRO A 121 2.36 8.62 -10.07
N VAL A 122 2.06 7.49 -10.72
CA VAL A 122 2.51 7.17 -12.08
C VAL A 122 1.31 6.80 -12.96
N GLY A 123 1.01 7.64 -13.95
CA GLY A 123 -0.04 7.38 -14.94
C GLY A 123 -1.46 7.53 -14.39
N TRP A 124 -1.63 8.30 -13.31
CA TRP A 124 -2.95 8.67 -12.79
C TRP A 124 -2.94 9.91 -11.89
N CYS A 125 -4.13 10.50 -11.70
CA CYS A 125 -4.39 11.56 -10.74
C CYS A 125 -5.48 11.13 -9.75
N ALA A 126 -5.40 11.62 -8.50
CA ALA A 126 -6.37 11.35 -7.45
C ALA A 126 -7.80 11.74 -7.85
N MET A 127 -7.97 12.90 -8.47
CA MET A 127 -9.30 13.43 -8.87
C MET A 127 -10.03 12.50 -9.85
N ASP A 128 -9.30 11.77 -10.67
CA ASP A 128 -9.87 10.90 -11.70
C ASP A 128 -10.21 9.49 -11.17
N ARG A 129 -9.70 9.13 -9.98
CA ARG A 129 -9.76 7.74 -9.47
C ARG A 129 -10.49 7.59 -8.14
N ILE A 130 -10.80 8.68 -7.44
CA ILE A 130 -11.66 8.60 -6.25
C ILE A 130 -13.03 8.02 -6.68
N GLY A 131 -13.51 7.04 -5.93
CA GLY A 131 -14.73 6.28 -6.21
C GLY A 131 -14.53 5.09 -7.14
N TYR A 132 -13.39 4.96 -7.83
CA TYR A 132 -13.18 3.84 -8.75
C TYR A 132 -12.93 2.55 -7.99
N THR A 133 -13.53 1.48 -8.49
CA THR A 133 -13.22 0.12 -8.03
C THR A 133 -11.80 -0.27 -8.42
N ILE A 134 -11.24 -1.24 -7.71
CA ILE A 134 -9.92 -1.81 -8.04
C ILE A 134 -9.87 -2.30 -9.50
N ALA A 135 -10.94 -2.95 -9.96
CA ALA A 135 -11.05 -3.43 -11.34
C ALA A 135 -10.99 -2.27 -12.35
N GLN A 136 -11.75 -1.19 -12.11
CA GLN A 136 -11.73 0.01 -12.98
C GLN A 136 -10.35 0.66 -13.02
N MET A 137 -9.66 0.77 -11.87
CA MET A 137 -8.32 1.37 -11.81
C MET A 137 -7.26 0.58 -12.60
N HIS A 138 -7.44 -0.74 -12.72
CA HIS A 138 -6.46 -1.63 -13.36
C HIS A 138 -6.84 -2.04 -14.80
N GLY A 139 -7.99 -1.58 -15.33
CA GLY A 139 -8.38 -1.84 -16.72
C GLY A 139 -7.30 -1.54 -17.77
N PRO A 140 -6.47 -0.48 -17.63
CA PRO A 140 -5.38 -0.20 -18.57
C PRO A 140 -4.18 -1.15 -18.50
N VAL A 141 -4.08 -2.00 -17.47
CA VAL A 141 -2.92 -2.86 -17.23
C VAL A 141 -3.08 -4.16 -18.04
N PRO A 142 -2.15 -4.49 -18.96
CA PRO A 142 -2.23 -5.72 -19.74
C PRO A 142 -2.27 -6.96 -18.83
N LEU A 143 -3.06 -7.97 -19.23
CA LEU A 143 -3.18 -9.26 -18.54
C LEU A 143 -3.77 -9.21 -17.11
N TRP A 144 -4.14 -8.03 -16.59
CA TRP A 144 -4.66 -7.89 -15.23
C TRP A 144 -5.85 -8.82 -14.94
N HIS A 145 -6.87 -8.77 -15.80
CA HIS A 145 -8.09 -9.57 -15.67
C HIS A 145 -7.84 -11.09 -15.78
N LYS A 146 -6.77 -11.51 -16.46
CA LYS A 146 -6.47 -12.94 -16.68
C LYS A 146 -5.64 -13.54 -15.56
N GLU A 147 -4.71 -12.79 -14.98
CA GLU A 147 -3.65 -13.38 -14.14
C GLU A 147 -3.55 -12.78 -12.73
N ILE A 148 -4.01 -11.54 -12.52
CA ILE A 148 -3.70 -10.77 -11.30
C ILE A 148 -4.95 -10.44 -10.48
N GLU A 149 -6.06 -10.12 -11.14
CA GLU A 149 -7.28 -9.64 -10.51
C GLU A 149 -7.80 -10.60 -9.43
N PHE A 150 -7.88 -11.90 -9.74
CA PHE A 150 -8.40 -12.90 -8.81
C PHE A 150 -7.54 -13.00 -7.54
N SER A 151 -6.21 -13.03 -7.70
CA SER A 151 -5.27 -13.09 -6.58
C SER A 151 -5.35 -11.84 -5.71
N VAL A 152 -5.47 -10.66 -6.32
CA VAL A 152 -5.58 -9.39 -5.59
C VAL A 152 -6.91 -9.27 -4.86
N ASN A 153 -8.03 -9.51 -5.52
CA ASN A 153 -9.34 -9.42 -4.89
C ASN A 153 -9.52 -10.46 -3.78
N LYS A 154 -9.10 -11.71 -4.01
CA LYS A 154 -9.31 -12.83 -3.08
C LYS A 154 -8.35 -12.84 -1.89
N LEU A 155 -7.08 -12.46 -2.11
CA LEU A 155 -6.09 -12.46 -1.05
C LEU A 155 -6.04 -11.10 -0.38
N VAL A 156 -6.03 -10.00 -1.11
CA VAL A 156 -5.62 -8.70 -0.57
C VAL A 156 -6.80 -7.91 0.00
N ILE A 157 -7.92 -7.92 -0.73
CA ILE A 157 -8.92 -6.87 -0.61
C ILE A 157 -10.24 -7.34 0.03
N SER A 158 -10.67 -8.58 -0.20
CA SER A 158 -11.92 -9.13 0.37
C SER A 158 -12.04 -8.86 1.88
N GLN A 159 -13.01 -8.02 2.26
CA GLN A 159 -13.28 -7.68 3.67
C GLN A 159 -14.03 -8.79 4.42
N HIS A 160 -14.70 -9.64 3.66
CA HIS A 160 -15.52 -10.77 4.09
C HIS A 160 -14.71 -11.97 4.60
N ARG A 161 -13.40 -12.02 4.34
CA ARG A 161 -12.53 -13.02 4.98
C ARG A 161 -11.99 -12.50 6.31
N PRO A 162 -11.93 -13.36 7.35
CA PRO A 162 -11.25 -13.03 8.59
C PRO A 162 -9.74 -13.03 8.37
N LYS A 163 -9.22 -12.09 7.57
CA LYS A 163 -7.82 -11.72 7.71
C LYS A 163 -7.68 -11.10 9.09
N LYS A 164 -6.83 -11.71 9.93
CA LYS A 164 -6.41 -11.11 11.18
C LYS A 164 -5.93 -9.69 10.87
N ILE A 165 -6.31 -8.73 11.70
CA ILE A 165 -5.85 -7.34 11.61
C ILE A 165 -4.30 -7.29 11.53
N ASP A 166 -3.64 -8.32 12.08
CA ASP A 166 -2.19 -8.49 12.14
C ASP A 166 -1.57 -9.27 10.96
N SER A 167 -2.24 -9.37 9.81
CA SER A 167 -1.66 -9.97 8.59
C SER A 167 -1.49 -8.90 7.50
N PRO A 168 -0.52 -7.97 7.66
CA PRO A 168 -0.18 -7.03 6.60
C PRO A 168 0.35 -7.80 5.39
N MET A 169 0.07 -7.28 4.20
CA MET A 169 0.63 -7.81 2.97
C MET A 169 1.53 -6.76 2.33
N GLU A 170 2.61 -7.23 1.72
CA GLU A 170 3.53 -6.41 0.97
C GLU A 170 3.74 -6.98 -0.44
N ARG A 171 3.93 -6.09 -1.40
CA ARG A 171 4.38 -6.40 -2.75
C ARG A 171 5.37 -5.32 -3.19
N SER A 172 6.26 -5.69 -4.09
CA SER A 172 7.11 -4.73 -4.79
C SER A 172 6.71 -4.65 -6.26
N SER A 173 6.75 -3.45 -6.81
CA SER A 173 6.69 -3.22 -8.25
C SER A 173 7.78 -2.24 -8.65
N TYR A 174 8.09 -2.18 -9.93
CA TYR A 174 9.05 -1.22 -10.44
C TYR A 174 8.73 -0.77 -11.85
N PHE A 175 9.31 0.37 -12.20
CA PHE A 175 9.23 1.02 -13.48
C PHE A 175 10.60 1.58 -13.86
N ILE A 176 10.87 1.63 -15.16
CA ILE A 176 12.00 2.37 -15.70
C ILE A 176 11.48 3.73 -16.14
N GLN A 177 12.17 4.77 -15.69
CA GLN A 177 11.85 6.15 -15.98
C GLN A 177 13.07 6.82 -16.62
N VAL A 178 12.84 7.48 -17.74
CA VAL A 178 13.84 8.36 -18.38
C VAL A 178 13.57 9.78 -17.88
N THR A 179 14.61 10.47 -17.43
CA THR A 179 14.53 11.86 -16.96
C THR A 179 15.17 12.80 -17.95
N LYS A 180 14.75 14.07 -17.94
CA LYS A 180 15.45 15.13 -18.67
C LYS A 180 16.65 15.63 -17.86
N PRO A 181 17.70 16.14 -18.52
CA PRO A 181 18.70 16.95 -17.85
C PRO A 181 18.02 18.07 -17.05
N ASP A 182 18.49 18.29 -15.81
CA ASP A 182 18.00 19.30 -14.87
C ASP A 182 16.51 19.18 -14.47
N GLU A 183 15.88 18.02 -14.68
CA GLU A 183 14.52 17.79 -14.22
C GLU A 183 14.42 17.82 -12.69
N SER A 184 13.51 18.65 -12.17
CA SER A 184 13.29 18.76 -10.72
C SER A 184 12.82 17.43 -10.11
N LEU A 185 13.23 17.15 -8.86
CA LEU A 185 12.81 15.94 -8.15
C LEU A 185 11.28 15.84 -8.03
N SER A 186 10.58 16.97 -7.87
CA SER A 186 9.12 17.01 -7.84
C SER A 186 8.50 16.54 -9.15
N SER A 187 9.03 16.97 -10.30
CA SER A 187 8.59 16.51 -11.62
C SER A 187 8.87 15.02 -11.79
N ILE A 188 10.08 14.57 -11.42
CA ILE A 188 10.47 13.16 -11.51
C ILE A 188 9.51 12.27 -10.69
N LEU A 189 9.13 12.70 -9.49
CA LEU A 189 8.28 11.90 -8.61
C LEU A 189 6.79 11.96 -8.95
N PHE A 190 6.28 13.12 -9.39
CA PHE A 190 4.87 13.36 -9.71
C PHE A 190 4.63 13.21 -11.21
N GLN A 191 4.21 12.01 -11.63
CA GLN A 191 4.08 11.63 -13.04
C GLN A 191 2.64 11.21 -13.39
N PRO A 192 1.64 12.12 -13.30
CA PRO A 192 0.22 11.77 -13.43
C PRO A 192 -0.16 11.31 -14.85
N VAL A 193 0.59 11.71 -15.87
CA VAL A 193 0.37 11.30 -17.27
C VAL A 193 1.09 9.98 -17.59
N GLY A 194 2.04 9.56 -16.75
CA GLY A 194 2.86 8.36 -16.93
C GLY A 194 4.30 8.69 -17.34
N LEU A 195 5.16 7.67 -17.37
CA LEU A 195 6.62 7.81 -17.53
C LEU A 195 7.07 8.03 -18.99
N GLY A 196 6.19 8.57 -19.83
CA GLY A 196 6.31 8.59 -21.28
C GLY A 196 7.19 9.70 -21.85
N HIS A 197 8.39 9.95 -21.31
CA HIS A 197 9.35 10.89 -21.89
C HIS A 197 10.00 10.35 -23.17
N ARG A 198 9.18 10.02 -24.18
CA ARG A 198 9.64 9.45 -25.46
C ARG A 198 10.46 10.43 -26.31
N ASP A 199 10.44 11.70 -25.93
CA ASP A 199 11.05 12.81 -26.66
C ASP A 199 12.56 12.95 -26.38
N VAL A 200 13.10 12.14 -25.45
CA VAL A 200 14.50 12.20 -25.00
C VAL A 200 15.19 10.88 -25.36
N GLU A 201 16.32 10.94 -26.08
CA GLU A 201 17.11 9.74 -26.34
C GLU A 201 17.70 9.20 -25.03
N PRO A 202 17.34 7.98 -24.57
CA PRO A 202 17.72 7.53 -23.23
C PRO A 202 19.23 7.25 -23.12
N GLN A 203 19.92 7.97 -22.24
CA GLN A 203 21.29 7.66 -21.84
C GLN A 203 21.33 6.97 -20.47
N PRO A 204 22.33 6.13 -20.17
CA PRO A 204 22.41 5.42 -18.88
C PRO A 204 22.33 6.30 -17.63
N GLU A 205 22.86 7.52 -17.69
CA GLU A 205 22.84 8.55 -16.63
C GLU A 205 21.44 9.11 -16.35
N ASP A 206 20.58 9.13 -17.38
CA ASP A 206 19.22 9.68 -17.35
C ASP A 206 18.17 8.62 -16.99
N ILE A 207 18.59 7.37 -16.78
CA ILE A 207 17.70 6.25 -16.48
C ILE A 207 17.62 6.03 -14.97
N LEU A 208 16.38 6.11 -14.46
CA LEU A 208 16.01 5.78 -13.09
C LEU A 208 15.22 4.48 -13.04
N LEU A 209 15.63 3.59 -12.13
CA LEU A 209 14.81 2.51 -11.64
C LEU A 209 13.95 3.04 -10.48
N ARG A 210 12.66 3.22 -10.77
CA ARG A 210 11.64 3.61 -9.80
C ARG A 210 11.02 2.37 -9.20
N ARG A 211 11.23 2.15 -7.90
CA ARG A 211 10.67 1.01 -7.15
C ARG A 211 9.56 1.50 -6.24
N GLU A 212 8.51 0.71 -6.15
CA GLU A 212 7.35 0.94 -5.31
C GLU A 212 7.15 -0.24 -4.39
N ARG A 213 7.33 -0.02 -3.08
CA ARG A 213 6.97 -0.97 -2.04
C ARG A 213 5.53 -0.69 -1.63
N GLN A 214 4.66 -1.61 -1.95
CA GLN A 214 3.23 -1.55 -1.80
C GLN A 214 2.82 -2.34 -0.56
N THR A 215 2.14 -1.70 0.38
CA THR A 215 1.68 -2.32 1.63
C THR A 215 0.17 -2.22 1.74
N PHE A 216 -0.47 -3.28 2.25
CA PHE A 216 -1.90 -3.33 2.47
C PHE A 216 -2.15 -3.69 3.92
N ARG A 217 -2.79 -2.78 4.65
CA ARG A 217 -3.07 -2.95 6.07
C ARG A 217 -4.52 -2.65 6.39
N ARG A 218 -5.14 -3.54 7.15
CA ARG A 218 -6.52 -3.36 7.62
C ARG A 218 -6.55 -2.55 8.91
N LEU A 219 -7.38 -1.51 8.96
CA LEU A 219 -7.61 -0.73 10.18
C LEU A 219 -8.50 -1.49 11.16
N PRO A 220 -8.20 -1.47 12.47
CA PRO A 220 -8.90 -2.29 13.46
C PRO A 220 -10.37 -1.86 13.69
N LYS A 221 -10.68 -0.56 13.56
CA LYS A 221 -12.02 -0.02 13.82
C LYS A 221 -12.91 -0.03 12.59
N SER A 222 -12.50 0.67 11.54
CA SER A 222 -13.29 0.85 10.32
C SER A 222 -13.21 -0.33 9.38
N ARG A 223 -12.23 -1.24 9.57
CA ARG A 223 -11.90 -2.34 8.66
C ARG A 223 -11.48 -1.91 7.26
N ALA A 224 -11.38 -0.60 7.00
CA ALA A 224 -10.82 -0.02 5.79
C ALA A 224 -9.39 -0.54 5.57
N ILE A 225 -8.99 -0.62 4.30
CA ILE A 225 -7.63 -0.98 3.94
C ILE A 225 -6.86 0.32 3.68
N VAL A 226 -5.76 0.51 4.40
CA VAL A 226 -4.74 1.49 4.05
C VAL A 226 -3.79 0.82 3.06
N PHE A 227 -3.75 1.38 1.86
CA PHE A 227 -2.79 1.03 0.83
C PHE A 227 -1.68 2.08 0.82
N GLY A 228 -0.49 1.68 1.28
CA GLY A 228 0.68 2.55 1.34
C GLY A 228 1.66 2.23 0.22
N VAL A 229 2.13 3.25 -0.50
CA VAL A 229 3.10 3.09 -1.59
C VAL A 229 4.34 3.91 -1.29
N LYS A 230 5.44 3.22 -0.94
CA LYS A 230 6.75 3.85 -0.77
C LYS A 230 7.49 3.87 -2.09
N THR A 231 7.73 5.06 -2.62
CA THR A 231 8.51 5.24 -3.84
C THR A 231 10.00 5.41 -3.51
N SER A 232 10.86 4.76 -4.28
CA SER A 232 12.32 4.90 -4.20
C SER A 232 12.91 4.95 -5.59
N LEU A 233 13.85 5.88 -5.80
CA LEU A 233 14.52 6.09 -7.08
C LEU A 233 15.98 5.64 -6.98
N THR A 234 16.48 4.94 -8.00
CA THR A 234 17.90 4.59 -8.10
C THR A 234 18.37 4.77 -9.53
N ARG A 235 19.47 5.51 -9.72
CA ARG A 235 20.09 5.63 -11.05
C ARG A 235 20.58 4.28 -11.55
N LEU A 236 20.40 4.01 -12.83
CA LEU A 236 20.88 2.79 -13.49
C LEU A 236 22.39 2.58 -13.26
N GLN A 237 23.17 3.66 -13.37
CA GLN A 237 24.62 3.65 -13.15
C GLN A 237 25.02 3.25 -11.72
N ALA A 238 24.14 3.50 -10.74
CA ALA A 238 24.38 3.17 -9.34
C ALA A 238 24.00 1.74 -8.96
N LEU A 239 23.37 0.97 -9.86
CA LEU A 239 22.99 -0.41 -9.57
C LEU A 239 24.23 -1.31 -9.43
N PRO A 240 24.26 -2.23 -8.46
CA PRO A 240 25.23 -3.33 -8.45
C PRO A 240 25.15 -4.14 -9.76
N LEU A 241 26.29 -4.66 -10.23
CA LEU A 241 26.34 -5.40 -11.50
C LEU A 241 25.42 -6.62 -11.52
N GLU A 242 25.34 -7.36 -10.42
CA GLU A 242 24.44 -8.50 -10.27
C GLU A 242 22.96 -8.09 -10.37
N GLU A 243 22.58 -6.98 -9.72
CA GLU A 243 21.22 -6.47 -9.81
C GLU A 243 20.88 -6.00 -11.23
N LEU A 244 21.83 -5.37 -11.92
CA LEU A 244 21.67 -4.98 -13.33
C LEU A 244 21.50 -6.20 -14.25
N ARG A 245 22.24 -7.29 -14.02
CA ARG A 245 22.06 -8.56 -14.76
C ARG A 245 20.68 -9.16 -14.56
N ASN A 246 20.22 -9.21 -13.31
CA ASN A 246 18.89 -9.73 -12.97
C ASN A 246 17.80 -8.88 -13.61
N LEU A 247 17.93 -7.55 -13.54
CA LEU A 247 17.02 -6.61 -14.18
C LEU A 247 16.94 -6.85 -15.70
N VAL A 248 18.08 -6.95 -16.38
CA VAL A 248 18.11 -7.20 -17.83
C VAL A 248 17.50 -8.55 -18.19
N THR A 249 17.78 -9.59 -17.40
CA THR A 249 17.21 -10.92 -17.60
C THR A 249 15.69 -10.89 -17.50
N GLU A 250 15.15 -10.19 -16.49
CA GLU A 250 13.71 -10.02 -16.30
C GLU A 250 13.06 -9.20 -17.42
N ILE A 251 13.66 -8.08 -17.84
CA ILE A 251 13.11 -7.24 -18.91
C ILE A 251 13.06 -7.99 -20.25
N LYS A 252 14.02 -8.88 -20.51
CA LYS A 252 14.04 -9.74 -21.69
C LYS A 252 12.96 -10.83 -21.65
N SER A 253 12.54 -11.28 -20.47
CA SER A 253 11.51 -12.31 -20.32
C SER A 253 10.08 -11.76 -20.36
N TRP A 254 9.90 -10.44 -20.28
CA TRP A 254 8.58 -9.82 -20.38
C TRP A 254 7.89 -10.13 -21.71
N PRO A 255 6.60 -10.51 -21.68
CA PRO A 255 5.76 -10.54 -22.88
C PRO A 255 5.73 -9.17 -23.57
N ASP A 256 5.62 -9.15 -24.89
CA ASP A 256 5.71 -7.91 -25.67
C ASP A 256 4.69 -6.85 -25.27
N ALA A 257 3.46 -7.28 -24.93
CA ALA A 257 2.44 -6.35 -24.43
C ALA A 257 2.85 -5.65 -23.13
N VAL A 258 3.53 -6.37 -22.22
CA VAL A 258 4.06 -5.82 -20.96
C VAL A 258 5.26 -4.92 -21.25
N GLY A 259 6.17 -5.36 -22.11
CA GLY A 259 7.33 -4.57 -22.55
C GLY A 259 6.91 -3.23 -23.16
N LYS A 260 5.94 -3.25 -24.08
CA LYS A 260 5.38 -2.05 -24.72
C LYS A 260 4.68 -1.14 -23.72
N TYR A 261 3.88 -1.70 -22.81
CA TYR A 261 3.22 -0.94 -21.74
C TYR A 261 4.23 -0.26 -20.81
N LYS A 262 5.33 -0.93 -20.46
CA LYS A 262 6.42 -0.38 -19.65
C LYS A 262 7.43 0.46 -20.43
N GLY A 263 7.22 0.67 -21.73
CA GLY A 263 8.06 1.51 -22.57
C GLY A 263 9.42 0.92 -22.95
N ARG A 264 9.59 -0.41 -22.88
CA ARG A 264 10.85 -1.12 -23.19
C ARG A 264 11.44 -0.72 -24.55
N ASP A 265 10.58 -0.45 -25.53
CA ASP A 265 10.99 -0.06 -26.89
C ASP A 265 11.79 1.25 -26.94
N HIS A 266 11.61 2.11 -25.92
CA HIS A 266 12.27 3.40 -25.84
C HIS A 266 13.60 3.33 -25.10
N TRP A 267 13.62 2.78 -23.88
CA TRP A 267 14.79 2.78 -23.00
C TRP A 267 15.59 1.46 -23.01
N GLY A 268 15.07 0.40 -23.61
CA GLY A 268 15.62 -0.96 -23.48
C GLY A 268 17.03 -1.10 -24.05
N SER A 269 17.29 -0.51 -25.22
CA SER A 269 18.61 -0.51 -25.87
C SER A 269 19.69 0.09 -24.96
N ALA A 270 19.41 1.23 -24.33
CA ALA A 270 20.33 1.91 -23.42
C ALA A 270 20.64 1.06 -22.18
N VAL A 271 19.63 0.42 -21.57
CA VAL A 271 19.82 -0.48 -20.42
C VAL A 271 20.67 -1.70 -20.81
N PHE A 272 20.40 -2.32 -21.95
CA PHE A 272 21.16 -3.50 -22.41
C PHE A 272 22.60 -3.14 -22.79
N GLY A 273 22.78 -2.01 -23.49
CA GLY A 273 24.10 -1.48 -23.83
C GLY A 273 24.93 -1.16 -22.59
N TRP A 274 24.30 -0.58 -21.56
CA TRP A 274 24.96 -0.29 -20.28
C TRP A 274 25.45 -1.56 -19.56
N LEU A 275 24.65 -2.62 -19.53
CA LEU A 275 25.11 -3.90 -18.97
C LEU A 275 26.34 -4.41 -19.72
N LYS A 276 26.29 -4.44 -21.06
CA LYS A 276 27.41 -4.91 -21.89
C LYS A 276 28.69 -4.12 -21.61
N LEU A 277 28.60 -2.79 -21.57
CA LEU A 277 29.73 -1.90 -21.24
C LEU A 277 30.34 -2.24 -19.88
N ARG A 278 29.49 -2.51 -18.87
CA ARG A 278 29.96 -2.82 -17.51
C ARG A 278 30.54 -4.23 -17.36
N GLU A 279 30.16 -5.16 -18.23
CA GLU A 279 30.73 -6.51 -18.26
C GLU A 279 32.07 -6.55 -19.00
N GLU A 280 32.28 -5.66 -19.97
CA GLU A 280 33.49 -5.60 -20.81
C GLU A 280 34.22 -4.23 -20.71
N PRO A 281 34.70 -3.82 -19.51
CA PRO A 281 35.26 -2.48 -19.30
C PRO A 281 36.54 -2.16 -20.12
N ASN A 282 37.15 -3.17 -20.76
CA ASN A 282 38.44 -3.06 -21.46
C ASN A 282 38.34 -2.94 -23.00
N GLN A 283 37.14 -2.87 -23.60
CA GLN A 283 36.99 -2.69 -25.06
C GLN A 283 36.94 -1.22 -25.53
N CYS A 284 37.07 -0.26 -24.62
CA CYS A 284 37.10 1.19 -24.93
C CYS A 284 38.39 1.89 -24.46
N ARG A 285 39.54 1.21 -24.57
CA ARG A 285 40.87 1.85 -24.49
C ARG A 285 41.62 1.66 -25.79
#